data_AF-A0A1A2ZQW9-F1
#
_entry.id   AF-A0A1A2ZQW9-F1
#
_cell.length_a   1.000
_cell.length_b   1.000
_cell.length_c   1.000
_cell.angle_alpha   90.00
_cell.angle_beta   90.00
_cell.angle_gamma   90.00
#
_symmetry.space_group_name_H-M   'P 1'
#
loop_
_entity.id
_entity.type
_entity.pdbx_description
1 polymer ?
#
loop_
_entity_poly.entity_id
_entity_poly.type
_entity_poly.pdbx_seq_one_letter_code
_entity_poly.pdbx_strand_id
1 'polypeptide(L)'
;MRREVKEPFLQSWKEIIATLTTLADGADVLFTGVNFEDAAGNVAEYYNIPLATLHLFPLRANGHFISFLPAPLGRRAMKVSEWVAWRAAKKVERVQRAELGLPKARRPSPWRITDRGALEIQAYDEVCFPGLAAEWAQWDGQRPFIGALTMELPGDSDDEVASWIAAGRPPIFFGFGSLPIGSAADTLAMISAACAELGERALVCAAGSDFSSAPPSDHVKVVGTMNYAAAFPACRAVVHHGGTGTTAAGLRAGVPTLILSTDLDQTLWGARVKRLKVGTARRLSATTKDSLVADLRTILDPQYAERAREIATQMTKPAVSVATAADLVESIAGRKSSLA
;
A
#
# COMPACT_ATOMS: atom_id res chain seq x y z
N MET A 1 18.03 16.72 -2.27
CA MET A 1 16.88 17.43 -1.68
C MET A 1 17.23 18.91 -1.57
N ARG A 2 16.54 19.77 -2.33
CA ARG A 2 16.77 21.24 -2.36
C ARG A 2 16.62 21.83 -0.95
N ARG A 3 17.38 22.88 -0.64
CA ARG A 3 17.45 23.51 0.70
C ARG A 3 16.08 23.96 1.21
N GLU A 4 15.19 24.39 0.30
CA GLU A 4 13.81 24.83 0.55
C GLU A 4 12.87 23.73 1.09
N VAL A 5 13.17 22.45 0.85
CA VAL A 5 12.37 21.32 1.39
C VAL A 5 12.94 20.80 2.71
N LYS A 6 14.23 21.08 3.00
CA LYS A 6 14.93 20.53 4.17
C LYS A 6 14.53 21.20 5.48
N GLU A 7 14.41 22.52 5.50
CA GLU A 7 14.10 23.27 6.73
C GLU A 7 12.67 23.01 7.24
N PRO A 8 11.61 23.07 6.42
CA PRO A 8 10.27 22.71 6.84
C PRO A 8 10.19 21.25 7.32
N PHE A 9 10.83 20.32 6.61
CA PHE A 9 10.89 18.92 7.00
C PHE A 9 11.54 18.73 8.37
N LEU A 10 12.67 19.40 8.65
CA LEU A 10 13.36 19.31 9.94
C LEU A 10 12.57 19.95 11.09
N GLN A 11 11.86 21.05 10.83
CA GLN A 11 11.00 21.70 11.81
C GLN A 11 9.79 20.82 12.16
N SER A 12 9.06 20.34 11.15
CA SER A 12 7.95 19.40 11.35
C SER A 12 8.43 18.12 12.03
N TRP A 13 9.63 17.63 11.70
CA TRP A 13 10.22 16.46 12.36
C TRP A 13 10.43 16.66 13.86
N LYS A 14 10.91 17.84 14.29
CA LYS A 14 11.06 18.16 15.72
C LYS A 14 9.72 18.24 16.43
N GLU A 15 8.74 18.89 15.81
CA GLU A 15 7.38 19.01 16.37
C GLU A 15 6.71 17.63 16.50
N ILE A 16 6.84 16.77 15.49
CA ILE A 16 6.35 15.39 15.52
C ILE A 16 6.98 14.62 16.69
N ILE A 17 8.30 14.70 16.86
CA ILE A 17 9.00 13.99 17.94
C ILE A 17 8.59 14.50 19.31
N ALA A 18 8.54 15.82 19.50
CA ALA A 18 8.16 16.41 20.78
C ALA A 18 6.72 16.00 21.14
N THR A 19 5.80 16.09 20.19
CA THR A 19 4.41 15.67 20.35
C THR A 19 4.31 14.18 20.67
N LEU A 20 4.98 13.33 19.89
CA LEU A 20 5.01 11.89 20.07
C LEU A 20 5.57 11.50 21.44
N THR A 21 6.64 12.15 21.89
CA THR A 21 7.26 11.87 23.19
C THR A 21 6.28 12.19 24.31
N THR A 22 5.68 13.38 24.30
CA THR A 22 4.69 13.79 25.32
C THR A 22 3.47 12.87 25.34
N LEU A 23 2.93 12.48 24.17
CA LEU A 23 1.76 11.61 24.09
C LEU A 23 2.06 10.14 24.44
N ALA A 24 3.33 9.72 24.39
CA ALA A 24 3.74 8.37 24.75
C ALA A 24 3.96 8.19 26.26
N ASP A 25 4.01 9.27 27.03
CA ASP A 25 4.08 9.18 28.49
C ASP A 25 2.81 8.54 29.06
N GLY A 26 2.98 7.48 29.85
CA GLY A 26 1.88 6.67 30.36
C GLY A 26 1.24 5.70 29.36
N ALA A 27 1.68 5.65 28.10
CA ALA A 27 1.13 4.71 27.11
C ALA A 27 1.58 3.25 27.38
N ASP A 28 0.69 2.29 27.11
CA ASP A 28 0.99 0.85 27.23
C ASP A 28 1.69 0.27 26.01
N VAL A 29 1.43 0.84 24.84
CA VAL A 29 1.98 0.42 23.55
C VAL A 29 2.10 1.63 22.63
N LEU A 30 3.14 1.65 21.81
CA LEU A 30 3.25 2.57 20.70
C LEU A 30 2.95 1.86 19.38
N PHE A 31 2.06 2.42 18.57
CA PHE A 31 1.69 1.88 17.26
C PHE A 31 2.01 2.89 16.16
N THR A 32 2.71 2.46 15.11
CA THR A 32 3.11 3.34 14.00
C THR A 32 2.97 2.67 12.64
N GLY A 33 2.67 3.46 11.61
CA GLY A 33 2.85 3.03 10.23
C GLY A 33 4.31 3.16 9.78
N VAL A 34 4.56 2.82 8.51
CA VAL A 34 5.87 2.84 7.85
C VAL A 34 6.60 4.18 7.96
N ASN A 35 5.87 5.28 7.88
CA ASN A 35 6.44 6.60 7.97
C ASN A 35 6.72 6.92 9.45
N PHE A 36 7.95 7.32 9.77
CA PHE A 36 8.41 7.70 11.11
C PHE A 36 8.70 6.56 12.11
N GLU A 37 8.82 5.31 11.65
CA GLU A 37 9.20 4.17 12.51
C GLU A 37 10.48 4.41 13.32
N ASP A 38 11.46 5.10 12.74
CA ASP A 38 12.72 5.40 13.43
C ASP A 38 12.51 6.30 14.65
N ALA A 39 11.62 7.29 14.52
CA ALA A 39 11.30 8.20 15.60
C ALA A 39 10.49 7.50 16.70
N ALA A 40 9.48 6.72 16.29
CA ALA A 40 8.66 5.92 17.19
C ALA A 40 9.51 4.87 17.95
N GLY A 41 10.43 4.19 17.26
CA GLY A 41 11.32 3.22 17.87
C GLY A 41 12.24 3.81 18.92
N ASN A 42 12.70 5.06 18.73
CA ASN A 42 13.48 5.77 19.75
C ASN A 42 12.61 6.18 20.95
N VAL A 43 11.39 6.67 20.74
CA VAL A 43 10.47 7.03 21.84
C VAL A 43 10.06 5.79 22.64
N ALA A 44 9.76 4.67 21.97
CA ALA A 44 9.49 3.40 22.62
C ALA A 44 10.71 2.84 23.38
N GLU A 45 11.94 3.18 22.97
CA GLU A 45 13.17 2.85 23.71
C GLU A 45 13.32 3.70 24.96
N TYR A 46 13.02 4.99 24.84
CA TYR A 46 13.08 5.95 25.94
C TYR A 46 12.11 5.59 27.08
N TYR A 47 10.83 5.36 26.76
CA TYR A 47 9.82 4.98 27.76
C TYR A 47 9.83 3.49 28.13
N ASN A 48 10.68 2.69 27.46
CA ASN A 48 10.69 1.24 27.58
C ASN A 48 9.29 0.59 27.41
N ILE A 49 8.58 1.01 26.36
CA ILE A 49 7.24 0.49 26.02
C ILE A 49 7.29 -0.41 24.78
N PRO A 50 6.39 -1.41 24.68
CA PRO A 50 6.20 -2.20 23.47
C PRO A 50 5.94 -1.32 22.24
N LEU A 51 6.47 -1.75 21.09
CA LEU A 51 6.25 -1.12 19.79
C LEU A 51 5.56 -2.11 18.86
N ALA A 52 4.51 -1.64 18.18
CA ALA A 52 3.92 -2.29 17.02
C ALA A 52 4.09 -1.42 15.77
N THR A 53 4.45 -2.04 14.65
CA THR A 53 4.53 -1.38 13.34
C THR A 53 3.53 -1.99 12.37
N LEU A 54 3.02 -1.18 11.44
CA LEU A 54 2.09 -1.61 10.38
C LEU A 54 2.73 -1.40 9.01
N HIS A 55 3.12 -2.49 8.36
CA HIS A 55 3.73 -2.46 7.03
C HIS A 55 2.71 -2.81 5.94
N LEU A 56 2.66 -1.99 4.89
CA LEU A 56 1.77 -2.18 3.72
C LEU A 56 2.45 -2.96 2.58
N PHE A 57 3.73 -3.31 2.73
CA PHE A 57 4.55 -4.12 1.82
C PHE A 57 5.79 -4.63 2.58
N PRO A 58 6.53 -5.63 2.07
CA PRO A 58 7.60 -6.27 2.85
C PRO A 58 8.88 -5.42 2.88
N LEU A 59 8.87 -4.45 3.80
CA LEU A 59 9.91 -3.44 3.99
C LEU A 59 11.18 -3.98 4.61
N ARG A 60 11.06 -4.88 5.59
CA ARG A 60 12.22 -5.49 6.24
C ARG A 60 12.98 -6.35 5.26
N ALA A 61 14.31 -6.30 5.32
CA ALA A 61 15.17 -7.03 4.41
C ALA A 61 14.78 -8.52 4.29
N ASN A 62 14.45 -8.93 3.07
CA ASN A 62 13.97 -10.27 2.76
C ASN A 62 14.42 -10.73 1.37
N GLY A 63 14.30 -12.03 1.11
CA GLY A 63 14.69 -12.63 -0.16
C GLY A 63 13.63 -12.58 -1.27
N HIS A 64 12.38 -12.23 -0.98
CA HIS A 64 11.24 -12.43 -1.88
C HIS A 64 10.78 -11.15 -2.59
N PHE A 65 11.15 -9.98 -2.05
CA PHE A 65 10.74 -8.67 -2.53
C PHE A 65 11.49 -8.19 -3.78
N ILE A 66 12.76 -8.56 -3.96
CA ILE A 66 13.50 -8.29 -5.19
C ILE A 66 13.48 -9.55 -6.05
N SER A 67 12.36 -9.78 -6.74
CA SER A 67 12.07 -11.10 -7.32
C SER A 67 12.92 -11.51 -8.52
N PHE A 68 13.67 -10.58 -9.12
CA PHE A 68 14.62 -10.92 -10.18
C PHE A 68 15.98 -11.41 -9.62
N LEU A 69 16.20 -11.32 -8.31
CA LEU A 69 17.40 -11.84 -7.65
C LEU A 69 17.08 -13.15 -6.91
N PRO A 70 18.05 -14.08 -6.82
CA PRO A 70 17.99 -15.17 -5.86
C PRO A 70 17.81 -14.66 -4.43
N ALA A 71 17.02 -15.39 -3.62
CA ALA A 71 16.63 -14.94 -2.28
C ALA A 71 17.79 -14.48 -1.36
N PRO A 72 18.95 -15.17 -1.30
CA PRO A 72 20.08 -14.69 -0.50
C PRO A 72 20.65 -13.35 -0.97
N LEU A 73 20.66 -13.11 -2.29
CA LEU A 73 21.14 -11.86 -2.89
C LEU A 73 20.12 -10.73 -2.70
N GLY A 74 18.83 -11.01 -2.89
CA GLY A 74 17.76 -10.06 -2.60
C GLY A 74 17.81 -9.55 -1.16
N ARG A 75 17.95 -10.48 -0.19
CA ARG A 75 18.08 -10.14 1.23
C ARG A 75 19.31 -9.29 1.53
N ARG A 76 20.47 -9.64 0.97
CA ARG A 76 21.71 -8.87 1.14
C ARG A 76 21.56 -7.47 0.55
N ALA A 77 20.98 -7.35 -0.65
CA ALA A 77 20.73 -6.05 -1.29
C ALA A 77 19.82 -5.17 -0.43
N MET A 78 18.73 -5.72 0.13
CA MET A 78 17.86 -4.98 1.04
C MET A 78 18.57 -4.57 2.33
N LYS A 79 19.37 -5.43 2.95
CA LYS A 79 20.17 -5.06 4.14
C LYS A 79 21.15 -3.92 3.85
N VAL A 80 21.79 -3.94 2.68
CA VAL A 80 22.67 -2.84 2.24
C VAL A 80 21.86 -1.56 2.04
N SER A 81 20.67 -1.65 1.43
CA SER A 81 19.77 -0.51 1.26
C SER A 81 19.34 0.11 2.61
N GLU A 82 18.91 -0.71 3.58
CA GLU A 82 18.59 -0.27 4.94
C GLU A 82 19.79 0.43 5.61
N TRP A 83 20.99 -0.12 5.44
CA TRP A 83 22.21 0.47 5.96
C TRP A 83 22.53 1.82 5.31
N VAL A 84 22.42 1.94 3.98
CA VAL A 84 22.65 3.19 3.25
C VAL A 84 21.61 4.24 3.64
N ALA A 85 20.33 3.87 3.72
CA ALA A 85 19.25 4.76 4.15
C ALA A 85 19.51 5.29 5.57
N TRP A 86 19.88 4.39 6.49
CA TRP A 86 20.28 4.78 7.84
C TRP A 86 21.47 5.73 7.84
N ARG A 87 22.53 5.47 7.04
CA ARG A 87 23.69 6.36 6.95
C ARG A 87 23.31 7.78 6.52
N ALA A 88 22.31 7.92 5.64
CA ALA A 88 21.78 9.21 5.22
C ALA A 88 20.97 9.90 6.33
N ALA A 89 20.17 9.15 7.09
CA ALA A 89 19.31 9.67 8.16
C ALA A 89 20.00 9.80 9.54
N LYS A 90 21.18 9.18 9.73
CA LYS A 90 21.85 9.02 11.04
C LYS A 90 22.06 10.31 11.82
N LYS A 91 22.27 11.44 11.14
CA LYS A 91 22.45 12.74 11.81
C LYS A 91 21.17 13.18 12.53
N VAL A 92 20.02 13.01 11.87
CA VAL A 92 18.70 13.36 12.42
C VAL A 92 18.35 12.42 13.57
N GLU A 93 18.54 11.11 13.38
CA GLU A 93 18.35 10.11 14.44
C GLU A 93 19.25 10.40 15.66
N ARG A 94 20.51 10.81 15.44
CA ARG A 94 21.43 11.14 16.54
C ARG A 94 20.97 12.33 17.37
N VAL A 95 20.36 13.34 16.76
CA VAL A 95 19.82 14.50 17.47
C VAL A 95 18.70 14.05 18.40
N GLN A 96 17.70 13.35 17.86
CA GLN A 96 16.58 12.83 18.66
C GLN A 96 17.07 11.93 19.80
N ARG A 97 17.96 10.98 19.52
CA ARG A 97 18.47 10.07 20.55
C ARG A 97 19.24 10.82 21.65
N ALA A 98 19.95 11.90 21.32
CA ALA A 98 20.61 12.73 22.32
C ALA A 98 19.61 13.51 23.19
N GLU A 99 18.55 14.06 22.58
CA GLU A 99 17.46 14.75 23.30
C GLU A 99 16.73 13.81 24.27
N LEU A 100 16.53 12.55 23.88
CA LEU A 100 15.94 11.50 24.72
C LEU A 100 16.95 10.85 25.71
N GLY A 101 18.22 11.27 25.74
CA GLY A 101 19.24 10.66 26.60
C GLY A 101 19.63 9.22 26.23
N LEU A 102 19.31 8.76 25.02
CA LEU A 102 19.58 7.40 24.54
C LEU A 102 21.01 7.21 24.00
N PRO A 103 21.60 6.00 24.09
CA PRO A 103 22.91 5.70 23.51
C PRO A 103 22.96 5.92 22.00
N LYS A 104 24.13 6.23 21.45
CA LYS A 104 24.32 6.40 20.00
C LYS A 104 23.98 5.10 19.24
N ALA A 105 23.14 5.20 18.20
CA ALA A 105 22.82 4.07 17.33
C ALA A 105 24.08 3.57 16.58
N ARG A 106 24.33 2.26 16.68
CA ARG A 106 25.43 1.57 15.99
C ARG A 106 24.97 0.80 14.75
N ARG A 107 23.67 0.56 14.62
CA ARG A 107 23.02 -0.21 13.56
C ARG A 107 21.76 0.52 13.07
N PRO A 108 21.29 0.21 11.85
CA PRO A 108 20.03 0.72 11.31
C PRO A 108 18.85 0.53 12.25
N SER A 109 17.94 1.50 12.25
CA SER A 109 16.73 1.48 13.07
C SER A 109 15.85 0.24 12.85
N PRO A 110 15.56 -0.22 11.60
CA PRO A 110 14.79 -1.45 11.38
C PRO A 110 15.36 -2.68 12.10
N TRP A 111 16.70 -2.76 12.20
CA TRP A 111 17.36 -3.88 12.89
C TRP A 111 17.20 -3.76 14.39
N ARG A 112 17.31 -2.55 14.95
CA ARG A 112 17.10 -2.32 16.39
C ARG A 112 15.65 -2.56 16.81
N ILE A 113 14.69 -2.17 15.96
CA ILE A 113 13.25 -2.43 16.16
C ILE A 113 13.01 -3.94 16.25
N THR A 114 13.58 -4.70 15.30
CA THR A 114 13.50 -6.17 15.32
C THR A 114 14.20 -6.77 16.54
N ASP A 115 15.44 -6.32 16.84
CA ASP A 115 16.24 -6.83 17.98
C ASP A 115 15.55 -6.58 19.34
N ARG A 116 14.70 -5.54 19.44
CA ARG A 116 13.88 -5.25 20.63
C ARG A 116 12.58 -6.04 20.71
N GLY A 117 12.31 -6.91 19.73
CA GLY A 117 11.12 -7.76 19.72
C GLY A 117 9.83 -7.01 19.42
N ALA A 118 9.89 -5.93 18.63
CA ALA A 118 8.70 -5.21 18.21
C ALA A 118 7.75 -6.13 17.41
N LEU A 119 6.44 -5.90 17.56
CA LEU A 119 5.43 -6.54 16.73
C LEU A 119 5.40 -5.83 15.37
N GLU A 120 5.77 -6.52 14.30
CA GLU A 120 5.83 -5.97 12.96
C GLU A 120 4.68 -6.56 12.12
N ILE A 121 3.53 -5.90 12.10
CA ILE A 121 2.32 -6.38 11.42
C ILE A 121 2.47 -6.21 9.91
N GLN A 122 2.20 -7.28 9.16
CA GLN A 122 2.18 -7.28 7.70
C GLN A 122 0.73 -7.11 7.24
N ALA A 123 0.33 -5.87 6.98
CA ALA A 123 -1.01 -5.50 6.50
C ALA A 123 -1.12 -5.68 4.98
N TYR A 124 -0.78 -6.88 4.54
CA TYR A 124 -0.90 -7.40 3.18
C TYR A 124 -0.90 -8.93 3.25
N ASP A 125 -1.46 -9.56 2.22
CA ASP A 125 -1.69 -11.00 2.23
C ASP A 125 -0.44 -11.78 1.84
N GLU A 126 -0.20 -12.91 2.51
CA GLU A 126 0.95 -13.80 2.26
C GLU A 126 1.01 -14.24 0.80
N VAL A 127 -0.14 -14.51 0.18
CA VAL A 127 -0.25 -14.93 -1.23
C VAL A 127 0.41 -13.94 -2.19
N CYS A 128 0.50 -12.65 -1.83
CA CYS A 128 1.16 -11.64 -2.65
C CYS A 128 2.69 -11.80 -2.68
N PHE A 129 3.28 -12.48 -1.69
CA PHE A 129 4.72 -12.67 -1.52
C PHE A 129 5.08 -14.12 -1.14
N PRO A 130 4.90 -15.09 -2.06
CA PRO A 130 5.12 -16.51 -1.75
C PRO A 130 6.52 -16.80 -1.20
N GLY A 131 6.57 -17.56 -0.11
CA GLY A 131 7.79 -17.97 0.60
C GLY A 131 8.27 -17.01 1.70
N LEU A 132 7.68 -15.81 1.79
CA LEU A 132 8.08 -14.82 2.79
C LEU A 132 7.72 -15.23 4.22
N ALA A 133 6.56 -15.87 4.44
CA ALA A 133 6.18 -16.37 5.75
C ALA A 133 7.15 -17.45 6.25
N ALA A 134 7.53 -18.41 5.38
CA ALA A 134 8.53 -19.42 5.71
C ALA A 134 9.90 -18.80 6.06
N GLU A 135 10.31 -17.76 5.31
CA GLU A 135 11.53 -17.02 5.60
C GLU A 135 11.48 -16.29 6.96
N TRP A 136 10.30 -15.78 7.35
CA TRP A 136 10.12 -15.02 8.58
C TRP A 136 9.71 -15.85 9.80
N ALA A 137 9.48 -17.14 9.65
CA ALA A 137 9.21 -18.05 10.77
C ALA A 137 10.30 -18.01 11.86
N GLN A 138 11.55 -17.68 11.49
CA GLN A 138 12.66 -17.51 12.43
C GLN A 138 12.47 -16.37 13.46
N TRP A 139 11.50 -15.47 13.25
CA TRP A 139 11.21 -14.33 14.13
C TRP A 139 10.05 -14.62 15.11
N ASP A 140 9.66 -15.89 15.26
CA ASP A 140 8.75 -16.37 16.32
C ASP A 140 7.50 -15.51 16.55
N GLY A 141 6.74 -15.29 15.47
CA GLY A 141 5.48 -14.53 15.54
C GLY A 141 5.63 -13.01 15.57
N GLN A 142 6.84 -12.43 15.52
CA GLN A 142 7.02 -10.97 15.41
C GLN A 142 6.49 -10.40 14.09
N ARG A 143 6.32 -11.22 13.05
CA ARG A 143 5.94 -10.76 11.69
C ARG A 143 4.67 -11.42 11.15
N PRO A 144 3.52 -11.24 11.81
CA PRO A 144 2.27 -11.87 11.38
C PRO A 144 1.74 -11.22 10.10
N PHE A 145 1.24 -12.07 9.19
CA PHE A 145 0.44 -11.63 8.04
C PHE A 145 -1.02 -11.56 8.46
N ILE A 146 -1.60 -10.37 8.35
CA ILE A 146 -3.01 -10.16 8.72
C ILE A 146 -3.88 -9.86 7.49
N GLY A 147 -3.29 -9.70 6.32
CA GLY A 147 -3.98 -9.21 5.13
C GLY A 147 -4.15 -7.69 5.14
N ALA A 148 -4.48 -7.12 3.98
CA ALA A 148 -4.64 -5.68 3.89
C ALA A 148 -5.86 -5.17 4.68
N LEU A 149 -5.70 -4.07 5.41
CA LEU A 149 -6.78 -3.42 6.15
C LEU A 149 -7.66 -2.57 5.23
N THR A 150 -8.97 -2.58 5.47
CA THR A 150 -9.95 -1.72 4.81
C THR A 150 -11.13 -1.52 5.73
N MET A 151 -11.72 -0.32 5.70
CA MET A 151 -12.95 -0.01 6.42
C MET A 151 -14.22 -0.28 5.61
N GLU A 152 -14.08 -0.49 4.29
CA GLU A 152 -15.20 -0.72 3.37
C GLU A 152 -16.31 0.33 3.49
N LEU A 153 -15.90 1.59 3.71
CA LEU A 153 -16.84 2.69 3.93
C LEU A 153 -17.74 2.90 2.71
N PRO A 154 -19.03 3.19 2.93
CA PRO A 154 -19.92 3.60 1.85
C PRO A 154 -19.43 4.92 1.23
N GLY A 155 -19.59 5.05 -0.08
CA GLY A 155 -19.37 6.29 -0.81
C GLY A 155 -20.68 6.93 -1.26
N ASP A 156 -20.64 8.25 -1.48
CA ASP A 156 -21.83 9.02 -1.87
C ASP A 156 -22.41 8.59 -3.23
N SER A 157 -21.59 7.94 -4.07
CA SER A 157 -21.99 7.49 -5.41
C SER A 157 -22.37 6.00 -5.50
N ASP A 158 -22.42 5.25 -4.39
CA ASP A 158 -22.56 3.78 -4.41
C ASP A 158 -23.81 3.28 -5.15
N ASP A 159 -24.98 3.84 -4.84
CA ASP A 159 -26.26 3.46 -5.47
C ASP A 159 -26.30 3.80 -6.96
N GLU A 160 -25.74 4.95 -7.32
CA GLU A 160 -25.64 5.41 -8.71
C GLU A 160 -24.69 4.51 -9.51
N VAL A 161 -23.54 4.15 -8.92
CA VAL A 161 -22.56 3.23 -9.52
C VAL A 161 -23.19 1.86 -9.72
N ALA A 162 -23.85 1.30 -8.70
CA ALA A 162 -24.51 0.00 -8.79
C ALA A 162 -25.57 -0.01 -9.89
N SER A 163 -26.42 1.02 -9.95
CA SER A 163 -27.47 1.15 -10.97
C SER A 163 -26.90 1.26 -12.39
N TRP A 164 -25.84 2.06 -12.58
CA TRP A 164 -25.20 2.23 -13.88
C TRP A 164 -24.47 0.96 -14.35
N ILE A 165 -23.80 0.25 -13.43
CA ILE A 165 -23.18 -1.05 -13.73
C ILE A 165 -24.27 -2.04 -14.18
N ALA A 166 -25.36 -2.16 -13.43
CA ALA A 166 -26.46 -3.09 -13.71
C ALA A 166 -27.15 -2.83 -15.07
N ALA A 167 -27.16 -1.58 -15.56
CA ALA A 167 -27.80 -1.20 -16.82
C ALA A 167 -27.03 -1.63 -18.09
N GLY A 168 -25.92 -2.36 -17.99
CA GLY A 168 -25.19 -2.84 -19.17
C GLY A 168 -24.07 -3.83 -18.87
N ARG A 169 -23.12 -3.99 -19.82
CA ARG A 169 -22.00 -4.94 -19.69
C ARG A 169 -20.98 -4.50 -18.63
N PRO A 170 -20.43 -5.39 -17.78
CA PRO A 170 -19.47 -5.03 -16.72
C PRO A 170 -18.39 -4.04 -17.20
N PRO A 171 -18.23 -2.86 -16.56
CA PRO A 171 -17.28 -1.84 -17.00
C PRO A 171 -15.85 -2.17 -16.58
N ILE A 172 -14.90 -1.45 -17.15
CA ILE A 172 -13.53 -1.34 -16.66
C ILE A 172 -13.46 -0.14 -15.73
N PHE A 173 -13.01 -0.37 -14.50
CA PHE A 173 -12.79 0.71 -13.54
C PHE A 173 -11.46 1.44 -13.82
N PHE A 174 -11.45 2.75 -13.63
CA PHE A 174 -10.27 3.61 -13.70
C PHE A 174 -10.19 4.51 -12.46
N GLY A 175 -9.07 4.44 -11.72
CA GLY A 175 -8.86 5.27 -10.53
C GLY A 175 -7.41 5.63 -10.25
N PHE A 176 -7.10 6.93 -10.18
CA PHE A 176 -5.72 7.41 -10.07
C PHE A 176 -5.35 7.95 -8.67
N GLY A 177 -6.23 7.74 -7.69
CA GLY A 177 -6.01 8.12 -6.31
C GLY A 177 -6.30 9.59 -6.04
N SER A 178 -5.81 10.08 -4.90
CA SER A 178 -6.04 11.44 -4.40
C SER A 178 -5.07 12.48 -4.96
N LEU A 179 -4.04 12.07 -5.71
CA LEU A 179 -3.11 12.99 -6.36
C LEU A 179 -3.66 13.43 -7.72
N PRO A 180 -3.73 14.74 -7.99
CA PRO A 180 -4.17 15.24 -9.29
C PRO A 180 -3.29 14.69 -10.42
N ILE A 181 -3.93 14.20 -11.47
CA ILE A 181 -3.22 13.86 -12.71
C ILE A 181 -2.90 15.17 -13.44
N GLY A 182 -1.74 15.25 -14.09
CA GLY A 182 -1.30 16.47 -14.78
C GLY A 182 -2.30 17.02 -15.80
N SER A 183 -3.02 16.15 -16.53
CA SER A 183 -4.14 16.53 -17.38
C SER A 183 -5.29 15.54 -17.25
N ALA A 184 -6.28 15.88 -16.43
CA ALA A 184 -7.49 15.06 -16.24
C ALA A 184 -8.27 14.90 -17.55
N ALA A 185 -8.45 15.98 -18.32
CA ALA A 185 -9.14 15.95 -19.60
C ALA A 185 -8.47 15.01 -20.61
N ASP A 186 -7.14 15.08 -20.80
CA ASP A 186 -6.43 14.21 -21.74
C ASP A 186 -6.47 12.74 -21.29
N THR A 187 -6.37 12.51 -19.98
CA THR A 187 -6.46 11.16 -19.42
C THR A 187 -7.83 10.55 -19.67
N LEU A 188 -8.89 11.32 -19.45
CA LEU A 188 -10.26 10.85 -19.70
C LEU A 188 -10.53 10.65 -21.20
N ALA A 189 -10.03 11.53 -22.07
CA ALA A 189 -10.13 11.37 -23.51
C ALA A 189 -9.41 10.09 -23.97
N MET A 190 -8.22 9.80 -23.43
CA MET A 190 -7.49 8.56 -23.70
C MET A 190 -8.28 7.32 -23.24
N ILE A 191 -8.85 7.35 -22.02
CA ILE A 191 -9.65 6.25 -21.47
C ILE A 191 -10.90 5.99 -22.34
N SER A 192 -11.63 7.06 -22.65
CA SER A 192 -12.83 7.03 -23.50
C SER A 192 -12.49 6.43 -24.87
N ALA A 193 -11.44 6.93 -25.54
CA ALA A 193 -11.02 6.43 -26.84
C ALA A 193 -10.57 4.96 -26.83
N ALA A 194 -9.86 4.53 -25.78
CA ALA A 194 -9.43 3.13 -25.63
C ALA A 194 -10.62 2.19 -25.38
N CYS A 195 -11.56 2.59 -24.51
CA CYS A 195 -12.75 1.79 -24.23
C CYS A 195 -13.70 1.72 -25.42
N ALA A 196 -13.88 2.83 -26.16
CA ALA A 196 -14.64 2.84 -27.40
C ALA A 196 -14.07 1.87 -28.45
N GLU A 197 -12.74 1.82 -28.63
CA GLU A 197 -12.11 0.87 -29.55
C GLU A 197 -12.31 -0.59 -29.14
N LEU A 198 -12.29 -0.87 -27.83
CA LEU A 198 -12.49 -2.23 -27.30
C LEU A 198 -13.97 -2.60 -27.16
N GLY A 199 -14.88 -1.65 -27.37
CA GLY A 199 -16.30 -1.84 -27.10
C GLY A 199 -16.58 -2.11 -25.61
N GLU A 200 -15.83 -1.48 -24.70
CA GLU A 200 -15.98 -1.59 -23.24
C GLU A 200 -16.59 -0.32 -22.66
N ARG A 201 -17.19 -0.43 -21.46
CA ARG A 201 -17.64 0.74 -20.68
C ARG A 201 -16.56 1.13 -19.67
N ALA A 202 -16.43 2.42 -19.37
CA ALA A 202 -15.48 2.94 -18.38
C ALA A 202 -16.20 3.53 -17.16
N LEU A 203 -15.83 3.07 -15.97
CA LEU A 203 -16.20 3.69 -14.69
C LEU A 203 -14.98 4.43 -14.15
N VAL A 204 -15.03 5.75 -14.08
CA VAL A 204 -13.91 6.60 -13.67
C VAL A 204 -14.20 7.21 -12.30
N CYS A 205 -13.36 6.92 -11.31
CA CYS A 205 -13.40 7.57 -10.00
C CYS A 205 -12.54 8.83 -10.03
N ALA A 206 -13.19 9.99 -9.86
CA ALA A 206 -12.58 11.31 -9.92
C ALA A 206 -11.61 11.54 -8.76
N ALA A 207 -11.97 11.10 -7.54
CA ALA A 207 -11.19 11.27 -6.31
C ALA A 207 -10.50 12.66 -6.22
N GLY A 208 -9.17 12.73 -6.39
CA GLY A 208 -8.40 13.98 -6.32
C GLY A 208 -8.30 14.79 -7.62
N SER A 209 -8.96 14.37 -8.70
CA SER A 209 -8.92 15.01 -10.01
C SER A 209 -10.31 15.53 -10.42
N ASP A 210 -10.35 16.73 -10.98
CA ASP A 210 -11.58 17.31 -11.51
C ASP A 210 -11.78 16.91 -12.98
N PHE A 211 -12.86 16.17 -13.24
CA PHE A 211 -13.29 15.74 -14.57
C PHE A 211 -14.60 16.42 -15.02
N SER A 212 -15.06 17.45 -14.31
CA SER A 212 -16.35 18.12 -14.56
C SER A 212 -16.47 18.77 -15.94
N SER A 213 -15.34 19.09 -16.59
CA SER A 213 -15.30 19.71 -17.92
C SER A 213 -15.43 18.72 -19.08
N ALA A 214 -15.53 17.42 -18.79
CA ALA A 214 -15.59 16.39 -19.82
C ALA A 214 -16.97 16.30 -20.48
N PRO A 215 -17.02 16.10 -21.82
CA PRO A 215 -18.30 15.91 -22.51
C PRO A 215 -18.98 14.61 -22.04
N PRO A 216 -20.32 14.61 -21.90
CA PRO A 216 -21.06 13.40 -21.57
C PRO A 216 -20.82 12.29 -22.59
N SER A 217 -20.77 11.04 -22.12
CA SER A 217 -20.62 9.85 -22.97
C SER A 217 -21.39 8.68 -22.37
N ASP A 218 -22.19 7.99 -23.18
CA ASP A 218 -23.03 6.87 -22.71
C ASP A 218 -22.21 5.68 -22.17
N HIS A 219 -20.96 5.54 -22.63
CA HIS A 219 -20.07 4.45 -22.22
C HIS A 219 -19.04 4.86 -21.16
N VAL A 220 -19.03 6.11 -20.71
CA VAL A 220 -18.12 6.60 -19.65
C VAL A 220 -18.92 7.22 -18.52
N LYS A 221 -18.78 6.66 -17.32
CA LYS A 221 -19.39 7.21 -16.11
C LYS A 221 -18.30 7.71 -15.18
N VAL A 222 -18.32 9.02 -14.90
CA VAL A 222 -17.45 9.63 -13.90
C VAL A 222 -18.22 9.78 -12.60
N VAL A 223 -17.62 9.39 -11.48
CA VAL A 223 -18.20 9.45 -10.13
C VAL A 223 -17.20 10.00 -9.12
N GLY A 224 -17.71 10.42 -7.96
CA GLY A 224 -16.89 10.83 -6.82
C GLY A 224 -16.31 9.62 -6.08
N THR A 225 -16.32 9.68 -4.76
CA THR A 225 -15.94 8.56 -3.91
C THR A 225 -16.99 7.44 -3.97
N MET A 226 -16.51 6.20 -3.98
CA MET A 226 -17.36 5.00 -4.00
C MET A 226 -16.71 3.86 -3.22
N ASN A 227 -17.51 2.89 -2.79
CA ASN A 227 -17.07 1.69 -2.12
C ASN A 227 -16.52 0.68 -3.14
N TYR A 228 -15.19 0.57 -3.19
CA TYR A 228 -14.51 -0.37 -4.09
C TYR A 228 -14.83 -1.83 -3.80
N ALA A 229 -15.08 -2.20 -2.54
CA ALA A 229 -15.42 -3.58 -2.20
C ALA A 229 -16.79 -3.98 -2.76
N ALA A 230 -17.73 -3.04 -2.83
CA ALA A 230 -19.04 -3.25 -3.45
C ALA A 230 -18.99 -3.20 -4.98
N ALA A 231 -18.22 -2.27 -5.56
CA ALA A 231 -18.21 -2.02 -7.01
C ALA A 231 -17.31 -2.99 -7.80
N PHE A 232 -16.12 -3.32 -7.29
CA PHE A 232 -15.14 -4.10 -8.05
C PHE A 232 -15.62 -5.49 -8.46
N PRO A 233 -16.35 -6.28 -7.63
CA PRO A 233 -16.86 -7.57 -8.06
C PRO A 233 -17.72 -7.54 -9.33
N ALA A 234 -18.32 -6.39 -9.65
CA ALA A 234 -19.14 -6.18 -10.85
C ALA A 234 -18.37 -5.51 -12.02
N CYS A 235 -17.06 -5.27 -11.85
CA CYS A 235 -16.18 -4.74 -12.89
C CYS A 235 -15.47 -5.87 -13.65
N ARG A 236 -15.20 -5.64 -14.93
CA ARG A 236 -14.45 -6.57 -15.79
C ARG A 236 -12.95 -6.54 -15.55
N ALA A 237 -12.42 -5.36 -15.24
CA ALA A 237 -11.02 -5.10 -14.92
C ALA A 237 -10.90 -3.83 -14.06
N VAL A 238 -9.78 -3.70 -13.34
CA VAL A 238 -9.45 -2.51 -12.52
C VAL A 238 -8.15 -1.91 -13.06
N VAL A 239 -8.21 -0.69 -13.56
CA VAL A 239 -7.06 0.12 -13.95
C VAL A 239 -6.82 1.18 -12.89
N HIS A 240 -5.65 1.20 -12.28
CA HIS A 240 -5.38 2.16 -11.22
C HIS A 240 -3.90 2.48 -11.06
N HIS A 241 -3.57 3.50 -10.27
CA HIS A 241 -2.17 3.95 -10.10
C HIS A 241 -1.26 2.99 -9.32
N GLY A 242 -1.79 1.94 -8.67
CA GLY A 242 -0.99 1.00 -7.87
C GLY A 242 -0.95 1.28 -6.36
N GLY A 243 -1.84 2.13 -5.83
CA GLY A 243 -1.99 2.33 -4.38
C GLY A 243 -2.35 1.01 -3.66
N THR A 244 -1.71 0.76 -2.52
CA THR A 244 -1.79 -0.52 -1.79
C THR A 244 -3.22 -0.95 -1.47
N GLY A 245 -4.06 -0.02 -1.00
CA GLY A 245 -5.47 -0.28 -0.69
C GLY A 245 -6.30 -0.67 -1.92
N THR A 246 -6.12 0.03 -3.04
CA THR A 246 -6.83 -0.28 -4.29
C THR A 246 -6.34 -1.60 -4.90
N THR A 247 -5.03 -1.89 -4.85
CA THR A 247 -4.50 -3.19 -5.28
C THR A 247 -5.11 -4.31 -4.45
N ALA A 248 -5.12 -4.18 -3.12
CA ALA A 248 -5.71 -5.18 -2.25
C ALA A 248 -7.21 -5.36 -2.49
N ALA A 249 -7.96 -4.28 -2.72
CA ALA A 249 -9.38 -4.34 -3.07
C ALA A 249 -9.62 -5.11 -4.39
N GLY A 250 -8.83 -4.82 -5.43
CA GLY A 250 -8.91 -5.54 -6.72
C GLY A 250 -8.57 -7.02 -6.59
N LEU A 251 -7.52 -7.36 -5.85
CA LEU A 251 -7.12 -8.73 -5.57
C LEU A 251 -8.19 -9.50 -4.78
N ARG A 252 -8.78 -8.88 -3.73
CA ARG A 252 -9.89 -9.48 -2.97
C ARG A 252 -11.14 -9.68 -3.82
N ALA A 253 -11.43 -8.75 -4.73
CA ALA A 253 -12.57 -8.86 -5.65
C ALA A 253 -12.36 -9.92 -6.75
N GLY A 254 -11.12 -10.41 -6.94
CA GLY A 254 -10.80 -11.39 -7.98
C GLY A 254 -10.86 -10.82 -9.38
N VAL A 255 -10.48 -9.56 -9.55
CA VAL A 255 -10.60 -8.81 -10.80
C VAL A 255 -9.22 -8.58 -11.44
N PRO A 256 -9.06 -8.81 -12.76
CA PRO A 256 -7.83 -8.48 -13.47
C PRO A 256 -7.42 -7.02 -13.28
N THR A 257 -6.12 -6.78 -13.06
CA THR A 257 -5.63 -5.45 -12.67
C THR A 257 -4.58 -4.90 -13.64
N LEU A 258 -4.70 -3.63 -14.03
CA LEU A 258 -3.65 -2.87 -14.71
C LEU A 258 -3.15 -1.76 -13.79
N ILE A 259 -1.87 -1.81 -13.41
CA ILE A 259 -1.24 -0.75 -12.62
C ILE A 259 -0.54 0.26 -13.54
N LEU A 260 -1.00 1.52 -13.51
CA LEU A 260 -0.38 2.67 -14.18
C LEU A 260 0.39 3.51 -13.15
N SER A 261 1.59 3.04 -12.79
CA SER A 261 2.41 3.62 -11.73
C SER A 261 2.97 5.01 -12.03
N THR A 262 2.92 5.89 -11.03
CA THR A 262 3.64 7.17 -10.94
C THR A 262 4.92 7.02 -10.11
N ASP A 263 4.90 6.17 -9.08
CA ASP A 263 5.97 6.07 -8.09
C ASP A 263 6.57 4.66 -7.94
N LEU A 264 7.62 4.57 -7.13
CA LEU A 264 8.41 3.34 -6.97
C LEU A 264 7.63 2.22 -6.27
N ASP A 265 6.93 2.55 -5.20
CA ASP A 265 6.06 1.63 -4.45
C ASP A 265 4.96 1.02 -5.34
N GLN A 266 4.33 1.85 -6.17
CA GLN A 266 3.33 1.44 -7.15
C GLN A 266 3.94 0.56 -8.24
N THR A 267 5.17 0.88 -8.69
CA THR A 267 5.91 0.04 -9.65
C THR A 267 6.18 -1.35 -9.06
N LEU A 268 6.51 -1.42 -7.76
CA LEU A 268 6.75 -2.69 -7.07
C LEU A 268 5.48 -3.52 -6.97
N TRP A 269 4.34 -2.91 -6.64
CA TRP A 269 3.03 -3.58 -6.70
C TRP A 269 2.68 -4.03 -8.12
N GLY A 270 2.98 -3.23 -9.13
CA GLY A 270 2.87 -3.61 -10.53
C GLY A 270 3.66 -4.87 -10.88
N ALA A 271 4.89 -5.00 -10.37
CA ALA A 271 5.70 -6.21 -10.53
C ALA A 271 5.09 -7.42 -9.79
N ARG A 272 4.42 -7.21 -8.65
CA ARG A 272 3.71 -8.28 -7.94
C ARG A 272 2.48 -8.77 -8.70
N VAL A 273 1.65 -7.86 -9.19
CA VAL A 273 0.48 -8.17 -10.03
C VAL A 273 0.89 -9.00 -11.26
N LYS A 274 1.97 -8.60 -11.96
CA LYS A 274 2.54 -9.38 -13.07
C LYS A 274 2.96 -10.79 -12.64
N ARG A 275 3.67 -10.92 -11.52
CA ARG A 275 4.17 -12.21 -11.03
C ARG A 275 3.04 -13.15 -10.63
N LEU A 276 1.97 -12.62 -10.03
CA LEU A 276 0.79 -13.38 -9.67
C LEU A 276 -0.04 -13.81 -10.90
N LYS A 277 0.25 -13.23 -12.08
CA LYS A 277 -0.51 -13.40 -13.33
C LYS A 277 -1.98 -12.98 -13.20
N VAL A 278 -2.22 -11.96 -12.38
CA VAL A 278 -3.56 -11.34 -12.19
C VAL A 278 -3.66 -10.00 -12.92
N GLY A 279 -2.63 -9.63 -13.67
CA GLY A 279 -2.63 -8.40 -14.43
C GLY A 279 -1.29 -8.00 -15.03
N THR A 280 -1.20 -6.72 -15.42
CA THR A 280 0.03 -6.10 -15.92
C THR A 280 0.24 -4.72 -15.33
N ALA A 281 1.35 -4.07 -15.70
CA ALA A 281 1.74 -2.76 -15.16
C ALA A 281 2.66 -1.98 -16.09
N ARG A 282 2.53 -0.66 -16.04
CA ARG A 282 3.26 0.32 -16.86
C ARG A 282 3.46 1.61 -16.05
N ARG A 283 4.39 2.47 -16.49
CA ARG A 283 4.48 3.86 -16.00
C ARG A 283 3.40 4.72 -16.63
N LEU A 284 2.63 5.45 -15.82
CA LEU A 284 1.55 6.32 -16.32
C LEU A 284 2.09 7.31 -17.36
N SER A 285 3.26 7.90 -17.12
CA SER A 285 3.93 8.84 -18.04
C SER A 285 4.29 8.26 -19.42
N ALA A 286 4.33 6.94 -19.54
CA ALA A 286 4.59 6.24 -20.79
C ALA A 286 3.31 5.66 -21.41
N THR A 287 2.13 6.02 -20.90
CA THR A 287 0.85 5.48 -21.36
C THR A 287 0.28 6.33 -22.48
N THR A 288 0.06 5.70 -23.62
CA THR A 288 -0.71 6.22 -24.75
C THR A 288 -2.00 5.40 -24.92
N LYS A 289 -2.94 5.92 -25.71
CA LYS A 289 -4.17 5.18 -26.10
C LYS A 289 -3.83 3.77 -26.59
N ASP A 290 -2.91 3.63 -27.54
CA ASP A 290 -2.58 2.33 -28.14
C ASP A 290 -1.95 1.36 -27.13
N SER A 291 -1.08 1.88 -26.25
CA SER A 291 -0.50 1.06 -25.19
C SER A 291 -1.55 0.62 -24.16
N LEU A 292 -2.51 1.50 -23.82
CA LEU A 292 -3.62 1.18 -22.93
C LEU A 292 -4.51 0.11 -23.55
N VAL A 293 -4.85 0.23 -24.83
CA VAL A 293 -5.60 -0.80 -25.57
C VAL A 293 -4.86 -2.15 -25.54
N ALA A 294 -3.55 -2.17 -25.78
CA ALA A 294 -2.76 -3.39 -25.76
C ALA A 294 -2.70 -4.03 -24.35
N ASP A 295 -2.50 -3.21 -23.31
CA ASP A 295 -2.49 -3.65 -21.92
C ASP A 295 -3.87 -4.20 -21.51
N LEU A 296 -4.97 -3.55 -21.92
CA LEU A 296 -6.34 -4.01 -21.67
C LEU A 296 -6.65 -5.31 -22.42
N ARG A 297 -6.33 -5.44 -23.71
CA ARG A 297 -6.49 -6.71 -24.44
C ARG A 297 -5.79 -7.86 -23.74
N THR A 298 -4.61 -7.61 -23.17
CA THR A 298 -3.85 -8.59 -22.41
C THR A 298 -4.60 -9.02 -21.15
N ILE A 299 -4.99 -8.09 -20.29
CA ILE A 299 -5.60 -8.44 -18.99
C ILE A 299 -7.06 -8.87 -19.07
N LEU A 300 -7.73 -8.60 -20.20
CA LEU A 300 -9.09 -9.06 -20.48
C LEU A 300 -9.14 -10.50 -21.01
N ASP A 301 -7.99 -11.14 -21.24
CA ASP A 301 -7.92 -12.56 -21.55
C ASP A 301 -8.46 -13.40 -20.35
N PRO A 302 -9.30 -14.43 -20.60
CA PRO A 302 -9.96 -15.20 -19.55
C PRO A 302 -9.01 -15.76 -18.48
N GLN A 303 -7.77 -16.10 -18.84
CA GLN A 303 -6.79 -16.66 -17.91
C GLN A 303 -6.47 -15.71 -16.75
N TYR A 304 -6.52 -14.38 -16.98
CA TYR A 304 -6.27 -13.39 -15.94
C TYR A 304 -7.43 -13.32 -14.95
N ALA A 305 -8.67 -13.46 -15.44
CA ALA A 305 -9.86 -13.46 -14.58
C ALA A 305 -9.94 -14.75 -13.75
N GLU A 306 -9.61 -15.89 -14.35
CA GLU A 306 -9.49 -17.17 -13.63
C GLU A 306 -8.43 -17.07 -12.53
N ARG A 307 -7.24 -16.59 -12.88
CA ARG A 307 -6.15 -16.44 -11.91
C ARG A 307 -6.46 -15.42 -10.82
N ALA A 308 -7.12 -14.32 -11.15
CA ALA A 308 -7.53 -13.33 -10.16
C ALA A 308 -8.52 -13.92 -9.16
N ARG A 309 -9.51 -14.71 -9.62
CA ARG A 309 -10.44 -15.44 -8.74
C ARG A 309 -9.74 -16.46 -7.86
N GLU A 310 -8.74 -17.19 -8.37
CA GLU A 310 -7.93 -18.12 -7.56
C GLU A 310 -7.13 -17.41 -6.47
N ILE A 311 -6.61 -16.21 -6.74
CA ILE A 311 -5.90 -15.42 -5.73
C ILE A 311 -6.89 -14.88 -4.70
N ALA A 312 -8.08 -14.43 -5.12
CA ALA A 312 -9.10 -13.89 -4.23
C ALA A 312 -9.52 -14.88 -3.12
N THR A 313 -9.58 -16.19 -3.41
CA THR A 313 -9.90 -17.22 -2.39
C THR A 313 -8.82 -17.38 -1.31
N GLN A 314 -7.61 -16.90 -1.57
CA GLN A 314 -6.47 -16.91 -0.65
C GLN A 314 -6.28 -15.59 0.08
N MET A 315 -7.05 -14.55 -0.29
CA MET A 315 -7.00 -13.26 0.39
C MET A 315 -7.78 -13.31 1.71
N THR A 316 -7.24 -12.64 2.72
CA THR A 316 -7.85 -12.51 4.03
C THR A 316 -9.08 -11.62 3.94
N LYS A 317 -10.15 -12.03 4.62
CA LYS A 317 -11.38 -11.24 4.72
C LYS A 317 -11.12 -9.97 5.55
N PRO A 318 -11.65 -8.80 5.16
CA PRO A 318 -11.44 -7.54 5.88
C PRO A 318 -11.71 -7.60 7.39
N ALA A 319 -12.82 -8.21 7.80
CA ALA A 319 -13.17 -8.37 9.20
C ALA A 319 -12.12 -9.17 10.00
N VAL A 320 -11.51 -10.20 9.38
CA VAL A 320 -10.44 -10.99 10.01
C VAL A 320 -9.17 -10.15 10.15
N SER A 321 -8.81 -9.37 9.12
CA SER A 321 -7.64 -8.49 9.15
C SER A 321 -7.73 -7.45 10.27
N VAL A 322 -8.88 -6.79 10.43
CA VAL A 322 -9.11 -5.78 11.47
C VAL A 322 -9.08 -6.41 12.86
N ALA A 323 -9.81 -7.51 13.08
CA ALA A 323 -9.82 -8.20 14.37
C ALA A 323 -8.42 -8.68 14.76
N THR A 324 -7.71 -9.35 13.85
CA THR A 324 -6.35 -9.85 14.11
C THR A 324 -5.39 -8.71 14.43
N ALA A 325 -5.49 -7.57 13.73
CA ALA A 325 -4.66 -6.40 14.02
C ALA A 325 -4.90 -5.88 15.45
N ALA A 326 -6.16 -5.73 15.85
CA ALA A 326 -6.54 -5.29 17.18
C ALA A 326 -6.04 -6.26 18.25
N ASP A 327 -6.34 -7.55 18.11
CA ASP A 327 -5.93 -8.61 19.05
C ASP A 327 -4.41 -8.62 19.26
N LEU A 328 -3.64 -8.51 18.17
CA LEU A 328 -2.18 -8.48 18.24
C LEU A 328 -1.65 -7.26 19.01
N VAL A 329 -2.20 -6.07 18.75
CA VAL A 329 -1.79 -4.82 19.43
C VAL A 329 -2.21 -4.85 20.91
N GLU A 330 -3.42 -5.29 21.21
CA GLU A 330 -3.91 -5.43 22.59
C GLU A 330 -3.08 -6.47 23.38
N SER A 331 -2.69 -7.57 22.72
CA SER A 331 -1.90 -8.62 23.37
C SER A 331 -0.52 -8.16 23.84
N ILE A 332 0.09 -7.16 23.17
CA ILE A 332 1.40 -6.63 23.57
C ILE A 332 1.25 -5.49 24.57
N ALA A 333 0.14 -4.73 24.52
CA ALA A 333 -0.18 -3.73 25.53
C ALA A 333 -0.39 -4.38 26.91
N GLY A 334 -1.14 -5.50 26.96
CA GLY A 334 -1.42 -6.22 28.21
C GLY A 334 -0.21 -6.87 28.88
N ARG A 335 0.90 -7.09 28.16
CA ARG A 335 2.14 -7.66 28.76
C ARG A 335 2.80 -6.70 29.74
N LYS A 336 2.66 -5.39 29.55
CA LYS A 336 3.22 -4.36 30.44
C LYS A 336 2.54 -4.38 31.82
N SER A 337 1.23 -4.62 31.86
CA SER A 337 0.44 -4.68 33.11
C SER A 337 0.77 -5.89 33.99
N SER A 338 1.38 -6.95 33.44
CA SER A 338 1.75 -8.16 34.19
C SER A 338 3.13 -8.09 34.87
N LEU A 339 3.91 -7.04 34.59
CA LEU A 339 5.29 -6.87 35.06
C LEU A 339 5.48 -5.63 35.96
N ALA A 340 4.42 -4.86 36.22
CA ALA A 340 4.38 -3.72 37.13
C ALA A 340 3.69 -4.09 38.45
#